data_AF-A0A8S3GFF4-F1
#
_entry.id   AF-A0A8S3GFF4-F1
#
_cell.length_a   1.000
_cell.length_b   1.000
_cell.length_c   1.000
_cell.angle_alpha   90.00
_cell.angle_beta   90.00
_cell.angle_gamma   90.00
#
_symmetry.space_group_name_H-M   'P 1'
#
loop_
_entity.id
_entity.type
_entity.pdbx_description
1 polymer ?
#
loop_
_entity_poly.entity_id
_entity_poly.type
_entity_poly.pdbx_seq_one_letter_code
_entity_poly.pdbx_strand_id
1 'polypeptide(L)'
;IVPTIVPTNESVSSDEKASNITYTCIPFEYKQGLAHIALVLYVKNIDKPTLKIENDGQHITIKLSSLGSGFYPLYHQLYLDFDEPMVFDTTEGSSTIKFNDDNVLILLKKISNDKHVTKFTSSVNGDDITVNYFPASTAMEKSDTSTQQRMTREDFIRSDSSSSSSADQQKKLSRKQAKKMAKENRKKQEVPDDNEQLVNEVSKITLQSNHEEKKLD
;
A
#
# COMPACT_ATOMS: atom_id res chain seq x y z
N ILE A 1 30.58 36.42 -44.79
CA ILE A 1 30.23 36.15 -43.37
C ILE A 1 28.71 36.23 -43.30
N VAL A 2 28.03 35.10 -43.13
CA VAL A 2 26.56 35.00 -43.13
C VAL A 2 26.10 34.96 -41.68
N PRO A 3 25.16 35.82 -41.24
CA PRO A 3 24.71 35.83 -39.85
C PRO A 3 23.72 34.67 -39.60
N THR A 4 24.06 33.82 -38.65
CA THR A 4 23.20 32.76 -38.12
C THR A 4 22.18 33.37 -37.16
N ILE A 5 20.89 33.29 -37.50
CA ILE A 5 19.79 33.75 -36.67
C ILE A 5 19.43 32.62 -35.70
N VAL A 6 19.62 32.85 -34.40
CA VAL A 6 19.21 31.90 -33.33
C VAL A 6 17.76 32.23 -32.95
N PRO A 7 16.82 31.27 -33.04
CA PRO A 7 15.45 31.50 -32.61
C PRO A 7 15.40 31.61 -31.08
N THR A 8 14.99 32.77 -30.59
CA THR A 8 14.71 33.01 -29.18
C THR A 8 13.30 32.50 -28.91
N ASN A 9 13.20 31.37 -28.21
CA ASN A 9 11.92 30.88 -27.70
C ASN A 9 11.46 31.79 -26.57
N GLU A 10 10.61 32.77 -26.90
CA GLU A 10 9.85 33.51 -25.91
C GLU A 10 8.86 32.54 -25.24
N SER A 11 9.12 32.25 -23.97
CA SER A 11 8.20 31.51 -23.11
C SER A 11 6.94 32.34 -22.91
N VAL A 12 5.88 31.99 -23.63
CA VAL A 12 4.54 32.52 -23.42
C VAL A 12 4.06 32.03 -22.05
N SER A 13 4.21 32.85 -21.02
CA SER A 13 3.53 32.65 -19.74
C SER A 13 2.05 32.94 -19.98
N SER A 14 1.27 31.89 -20.21
CA SER A 14 -0.17 31.96 -20.18
C SER A 14 -0.63 32.33 -18.77
N ASP A 15 -0.88 33.61 -18.54
CA ASP A 15 -1.73 34.12 -17.46
C ASP A 15 -3.15 33.60 -17.71
N GLU A 16 -3.33 32.31 -17.41
CA GLU A 16 -4.62 31.64 -17.43
C GLU A 16 -5.41 32.19 -16.24
N LYS A 17 -6.27 33.16 -16.56
CA LYS A 17 -7.21 33.82 -15.65
C LYS A 17 -7.86 32.77 -14.76
N ALA A 18 -7.39 32.66 -13.51
CA ALA A 18 -7.84 31.67 -12.56
C ALA A 18 -9.36 31.79 -12.43
N SER A 19 -10.07 30.83 -13.02
CA SER A 19 -11.49 30.67 -12.73
C SER A 19 -11.58 30.38 -11.24
N ASN A 20 -12.40 31.13 -10.50
CA ASN A 20 -12.63 30.91 -9.07
C ASN A 20 -13.42 29.61 -8.91
N ILE A 21 -12.75 28.47 -9.10
CA ILE A 21 -13.32 27.15 -8.88
C ILE A 21 -13.41 26.95 -7.37
N THR A 22 -14.62 26.69 -6.89
CA THR A 22 -14.86 26.32 -5.50
C THR A 22 -14.76 24.81 -5.38
N TYR A 23 -13.87 24.33 -4.52
CA TYR A 23 -13.71 22.91 -4.23
C TYR A 23 -14.47 22.52 -2.97
N THR A 24 -14.96 21.29 -2.95
CA THR A 24 -15.57 20.67 -1.77
C THR A 24 -14.67 19.59 -1.19
N CYS A 25 -14.81 19.36 0.12
CA CYS A 25 -14.05 18.32 0.83
C CYS A 25 -14.55 16.93 0.44
N ILE A 26 -13.60 16.01 0.24
CA ILE A 26 -13.88 14.61 -0.06
C ILE A 26 -13.95 13.83 1.26
N PRO A 27 -15.08 13.20 1.62
CA PRO A 27 -15.09 12.23 2.70
C PRO A 27 -14.21 11.04 2.31
N PHE A 28 -13.32 10.62 3.21
CA PHE A 28 -12.37 9.56 2.90
C PHE A 28 -12.03 8.69 4.11
N GLU A 29 -11.56 7.48 3.81
CA GLU A 29 -10.90 6.58 4.75
C GLU A 29 -9.48 6.29 4.27
N TYR A 30 -8.63 5.88 5.20
CA TYR A 30 -7.23 5.60 4.92
C TYR A 30 -6.72 4.39 5.69
N LYS A 31 -5.80 3.66 5.06
CA LYS A 31 -5.01 2.60 5.69
C LYS A 31 -3.58 2.67 5.19
N GLN A 32 -2.64 2.27 6.04
CA GLN A 32 -1.23 2.15 5.66
C GLN A 32 -0.79 0.69 5.77
N GLY A 33 -0.20 0.20 4.69
CA GLY A 33 0.60 -1.01 4.68
C GLY A 33 2.09 -0.71 4.78
N LEU A 34 2.91 -1.75 4.65
CA LEU A 34 4.36 -1.60 4.60
C LEU A 34 4.78 -0.78 3.38
N ALA A 35 4.37 -1.21 2.19
CA ALA A 35 4.77 -0.61 0.90
C ALA A 35 3.75 0.38 0.30
N HIS A 36 2.53 0.47 0.86
CA HIS A 36 1.45 1.24 0.25
C HIS A 36 0.68 2.07 1.28
N ILE A 37 0.06 3.16 0.83
CA ILE A 37 -1.04 3.83 1.51
C ILE A 37 -2.29 3.64 0.64
N ALA A 38 -3.36 3.15 1.24
CA ALA A 38 -4.66 3.00 0.61
C ALA A 38 -5.58 4.14 1.06
N LEU A 39 -6.22 4.81 0.10
CA LEU A 39 -7.23 5.82 0.32
C LEU A 39 -8.54 5.38 -0.33
N VAL A 40 -9.65 5.49 0.38
CA VAL A 40 -11.00 5.28 -0.15
C VAL A 40 -11.71 6.62 -0.14
N LEU A 41 -12.03 7.14 -1.32
CA LEU A 41 -12.70 8.43 -1.51
C LEU A 41 -14.18 8.20 -1.79
N TYR A 42 -15.08 8.69 -0.95
CA TYR A 42 -16.53 8.50 -1.11
C TYR A 42 -17.15 9.61 -1.98
N VAL A 43 -17.03 9.44 -3.29
CA VAL A 43 -17.63 10.34 -4.28
C VAL A 43 -18.39 9.52 -5.33
N LYS A 44 -19.65 9.88 -5.58
CA LYS A 44 -20.50 9.24 -6.60
C LYS A 44 -20.33 9.92 -7.95
N ASN A 45 -20.66 9.22 -9.04
CA ASN A 45 -20.73 9.79 -10.40
C ASN A 45 -19.45 10.52 -10.85
N ILE A 46 -18.29 9.94 -10.58
CA ILE A 46 -16.99 10.58 -10.85
C ILE A 46 -16.72 10.61 -12.35
N ASP A 47 -16.26 11.77 -12.82
CA ASP A 47 -15.71 11.90 -14.16
C ASP A 47 -14.23 11.45 -14.15
N LYS A 48 -14.01 10.16 -14.44
CA LYS A 48 -12.70 9.48 -14.29
C LYS A 48 -11.50 10.23 -14.91
N PRO A 49 -11.60 10.84 -16.10
CA PRO A 49 -10.49 11.60 -16.71
C PRO A 49 -10.06 12.84 -15.91
N THR A 50 -10.90 13.31 -14.98
CA THR A 50 -10.61 14.52 -14.19
C THR A 50 -9.85 14.22 -12.91
N LEU A 51 -9.68 12.94 -12.54
CA LEU A 51 -8.87 12.55 -11.40
C LEU A 51 -7.41 12.90 -11.66
N LYS A 52 -6.86 13.76 -10.81
CA LYS A 52 -5.45 14.16 -10.79
C LYS A 52 -4.89 13.95 -9.40
N ILE A 53 -3.70 13.39 -9.33
CA ILE A 53 -2.95 13.17 -8.10
C ILE A 53 -1.60 13.87 -8.27
N GLU A 54 -1.37 14.88 -7.48
CA GLU A 54 -0.14 15.67 -7.44
C GLU A 54 0.60 15.30 -6.15
N ASN A 55 1.89 15.01 -6.24
CA ASN A 55 2.75 14.70 -5.09
C ASN A 55 4.04 15.52 -5.20
N ASP A 56 4.31 16.35 -4.20
CA ASP A 56 5.53 17.17 -4.12
C ASP A 56 6.56 16.62 -3.11
N GLY A 57 6.29 15.43 -2.55
CA GLY A 57 7.17 14.72 -1.62
C GLY A 57 6.83 14.93 -0.15
N GLN A 58 6.05 15.95 0.22
CA GLN A 58 5.48 16.07 1.57
C GLN A 58 3.96 16.18 1.55
N HIS A 59 3.41 16.63 0.43
CA HIS A 59 2.00 16.86 0.27
C HIS A 59 1.47 16.03 -0.89
N ILE A 60 0.25 15.52 -0.72
CA ILE A 60 -0.53 14.93 -1.80
C ILE A 60 -1.76 15.79 -2.02
N THR A 61 -1.98 16.20 -3.26
CA THR A 61 -3.23 16.84 -3.67
C THR A 61 -3.98 15.94 -4.63
N ILE A 62 -5.20 15.56 -4.26
CA ILE A 62 -6.11 14.79 -5.11
C ILE A 62 -7.24 15.71 -5.55
N LYS A 63 -7.39 15.88 -6.86
CA LYS A 63 -8.47 16.67 -7.46
C LYS A 63 -9.29 15.76 -8.36
N LEU A 64 -10.60 15.87 -8.31
CA LEU A 64 -11.50 15.19 -9.25
C LEU A 64 -12.78 15.99 -9.41
N SER A 65 -13.55 15.65 -10.44
CA SER A 65 -14.91 16.15 -10.60
C SER A 65 -15.93 15.02 -10.63
N SER A 66 -17.16 15.36 -10.27
CA SER A 66 -18.30 14.46 -10.33
C SER A 66 -19.51 15.17 -10.91
N LEU A 67 -20.47 14.39 -11.42
CA LEU A 67 -21.74 14.92 -11.90
C LEU A 67 -22.76 14.97 -10.76
N GLY A 68 -23.09 16.19 -10.32
CA GLY A 68 -24.14 16.46 -9.36
C GLY A 68 -25.55 16.34 -9.97
N SER A 69 -26.57 16.61 -9.14
CA SER A 69 -27.95 16.69 -9.61
C SER A 69 -28.10 17.75 -10.71
N GLY A 70 -28.77 17.40 -11.81
CA GLY A 70 -28.93 18.30 -12.96
C GLY A 70 -27.68 18.45 -13.83
N PHE A 71 -26.75 17.50 -13.76
CA PHE A 71 -25.51 17.47 -14.56
C PHE A 71 -24.57 18.65 -14.31
N TYR A 72 -24.69 19.31 -13.15
CA TYR A 72 -23.74 20.35 -12.77
C TYR A 72 -22.44 19.72 -12.26
N PRO A 73 -21.26 20.15 -12.75
CA PRO A 73 -19.99 19.62 -12.29
C PRO A 73 -19.72 20.07 -10.86
N LEU A 74 -19.41 19.11 -9.99
CA LEU A 74 -18.92 19.37 -8.64
C LEU A 74 -17.43 19.07 -8.60
N TYR A 75 -16.65 20.04 -8.13
CA TYR A 75 -15.20 19.93 -7.99
C TYR A 75 -14.84 19.55 -6.57
N HIS A 76 -13.96 18.57 -6.45
CA HIS A 76 -13.56 17.97 -5.21
C HIS A 76 -12.05 18.07 -5.05
N GLN A 77 -11.59 18.41 -3.85
CA GLN A 77 -10.18 18.45 -3.53
C GLN A 77 -9.93 17.84 -2.15
N LEU A 78 -8.89 17.02 -2.08
CA LEU A 78 -8.32 16.51 -0.85
C LEU A 78 -6.83 16.82 -0.85
N TYR A 79 -6.41 17.65 0.10
CA TYR A 79 -5.01 17.97 0.37
C TYR A 79 -4.57 17.22 1.62
N LEU A 80 -3.53 16.40 1.50
CA LEU A 80 -2.92 15.64 2.59
C LEU A 80 -1.51 16.19 2.84
N ASP A 81 -1.23 16.59 4.08
CA ASP A 81 0.07 17.08 4.50
C ASP A 81 0.68 16.16 5.55
N PHE A 82 1.79 15.51 5.20
CA PHE A 82 2.46 14.54 6.05
C PHE A 82 3.44 15.22 7.02
N ASP A 83 3.51 14.70 8.25
CA ASP A 83 4.44 15.20 9.28
C ASP A 83 5.92 15.03 8.87
N GLU A 84 6.20 13.98 8.10
CA GLU A 84 7.50 13.69 7.50
C GLU A 84 7.40 13.60 5.97
N PRO A 85 8.41 14.08 5.23
CA PRO A 85 8.46 13.92 3.78
C PRO A 85 8.41 12.45 3.37
N MET A 86 7.39 12.13 2.57
CA MET A 86 7.10 10.84 2.00
C MET A 86 6.92 10.94 0.49
N VAL A 87 7.83 10.31 -0.26
CA VAL A 87 7.73 10.26 -1.71
C VAL A 87 6.99 9.01 -2.14
N PHE A 88 5.87 9.21 -2.83
CA PHE A 88 5.08 8.16 -3.46
C PHE A 88 5.43 8.07 -4.94
N ASP A 89 5.42 6.84 -5.44
CA ASP A 89 5.54 6.55 -6.86
C ASP A 89 4.19 6.86 -7.52
N THR A 90 4.15 7.97 -8.26
CA THR A 90 2.99 8.41 -9.05
C THR A 90 3.13 8.09 -10.54
N THR A 91 4.15 7.29 -10.93
CA THR A 91 4.30 6.86 -12.31
C THR A 91 3.11 5.99 -12.76
N GLU A 92 2.79 6.02 -14.05
CA GLU A 92 1.68 5.23 -14.58
C GLU A 92 1.93 3.73 -14.32
N GLY A 93 1.00 3.10 -13.60
CA GLY A 93 1.05 1.67 -13.27
C GLY A 93 1.69 1.31 -11.92
N SER A 94 2.33 2.24 -11.21
CA SER A 94 2.85 1.98 -9.86
C SER A 94 1.78 2.13 -8.77
N SER A 95 0.91 3.11 -8.94
CA SER A 95 -0.27 3.32 -8.11
C SER A 95 -1.50 2.68 -8.76
N THR A 96 -2.31 1.99 -7.95
CA THR A 96 -3.54 1.35 -8.45
C THR A 96 -4.74 2.22 -8.12
N ILE A 97 -5.52 2.57 -9.15
CA ILE A 97 -6.75 3.33 -9.00
C ILE A 97 -7.91 2.45 -9.46
N LYS A 98 -8.89 2.20 -8.58
CA LYS A 98 -10.11 1.45 -8.90
C LYS A 98 -11.32 2.35 -8.66
N PHE A 99 -12.14 2.48 -9.68
CA PHE A 99 -13.41 3.21 -9.60
C PHE A 99 -14.54 2.23 -9.38
N ASN A 100 -15.33 2.48 -8.33
CA ASN A 100 -16.61 1.84 -8.08
C ASN A 100 -17.73 2.85 -8.25
N ASP A 101 -18.99 2.42 -8.12
CA ASP A 101 -20.15 3.30 -8.33
C ASP A 101 -20.22 4.44 -7.29
N ASP A 102 -19.82 4.16 -6.05
CA ASP A 102 -19.92 5.10 -4.93
C ASP A 102 -18.57 5.59 -4.37
N ASN A 103 -17.44 5.07 -4.86
CA ASN A 103 -16.13 5.43 -4.34
C ASN A 103 -14.98 5.21 -5.33
N VAL A 104 -13.82 5.80 -4.99
CA VAL A 104 -12.52 5.51 -5.62
C VAL A 104 -11.58 4.93 -4.58
N LEU A 105 -10.98 3.81 -4.90
CA LEU A 105 -9.85 3.26 -4.16
C LEU A 105 -8.54 3.65 -4.85
N ILE A 106 -7.65 4.30 -4.11
CA ILE A 106 -6.32 4.71 -4.57
C ILE A 106 -5.29 3.99 -3.67
N LEU A 107 -4.45 3.15 -4.27
CA LEU A 107 -3.28 2.57 -3.60
C LEU A 107 -2.04 3.29 -4.11
N LEU A 108 -1.45 4.11 -3.24
CA LEU A 108 -0.22 4.85 -3.48
C LEU A 108 0.97 4.01 -3.01
N LYS A 109 1.90 3.73 -3.91
CA LYS A 109 3.12 2.98 -3.58
C LYS A 109 4.17 3.92 -2.98
N LYS A 110 4.73 3.56 -1.83
CA LYS A 110 5.84 4.28 -1.22
C LYS A 110 7.13 4.00 -1.98
N ILE A 111 7.97 5.00 -2.19
CA ILE A 111 9.30 4.80 -2.76
C ILE A 111 10.26 4.21 -1.72
N SER A 112 10.11 4.57 -0.44
CA SER A 112 10.86 4.01 0.68
C SER A 112 9.93 3.25 1.61
N ASN A 113 10.23 1.97 1.83
CA ASN A 113 9.44 1.11 2.74
C ASN A 113 9.82 1.30 4.22
N ASP A 114 10.95 1.96 4.49
CA ASP A 114 11.50 2.08 5.85
C ASP A 114 10.80 3.19 6.66
N LYS A 115 10.12 4.11 5.98
CA LYS A 115 9.39 5.20 6.62
C LYS A 115 7.94 4.82 6.86
N HIS A 116 7.52 4.93 8.11
CA HIS A 116 6.14 4.74 8.52
C HIS A 116 5.52 6.10 8.85
N VAL A 117 4.52 6.53 8.08
CA VAL A 117 3.75 7.74 8.44
C VAL A 117 3.00 7.47 9.73
N THR A 118 3.13 8.35 10.72
CA THR A 118 2.38 8.26 11.97
C THR A 118 1.22 9.24 12.03
N LYS A 119 1.40 10.41 11.40
CA LYS A 119 0.46 11.51 11.45
C LYS A 119 0.43 12.25 10.12
N PHE A 120 -0.73 12.78 9.78
CA PHE A 120 -0.89 13.70 8.67
C PHE A 120 -2.07 14.62 8.93
N THR A 121 -2.18 15.70 8.17
CA THR A 121 -3.37 16.55 8.17
C THR A 121 -4.10 16.47 6.84
N SER A 122 -5.41 16.67 6.86
CA SER A 122 -6.24 16.72 5.66
C SER A 122 -7.03 18.01 5.61
N SER A 123 -7.15 18.62 4.43
CA SER A 123 -7.96 19.83 4.20
C SER A 123 -8.41 19.94 2.75
N VAL A 124 -9.25 20.94 2.44
CA VAL A 124 -9.56 21.32 1.05
C VAL A 124 -8.49 22.26 0.51
N ASN A 125 -8.24 23.38 1.22
CA ASN A 125 -7.34 24.46 0.77
C ASN A 125 -6.32 24.88 1.84
N GLY A 126 -6.04 24.03 2.84
CA GLY A 126 -5.17 24.37 3.98
C GLY A 126 -5.86 25.14 5.12
N ASP A 127 -7.06 25.67 4.91
CA ASP A 127 -7.78 26.44 5.96
C ASP A 127 -8.51 25.52 6.97
N ASP A 128 -9.19 24.48 6.48
CA ASP A 128 -9.96 23.53 7.30
C ASP A 128 -9.12 22.27 7.60
N ILE A 129 -8.21 22.38 8.55
CA ILE A 129 -7.24 21.33 8.88
C ILE A 129 -7.85 20.32 9.86
N THR A 130 -7.92 19.06 9.43
CA THR A 130 -8.20 17.91 10.30
C THR A 130 -6.92 17.11 10.54
N VAL A 131 -6.62 16.77 11.79
CA VAL A 131 -5.44 15.97 12.15
C VAL A 131 -5.82 14.49 12.20
N ASN A 132 -5.05 13.68 11.47
CA ASN A 132 -5.26 12.25 11.33
C ASN A 132 -4.04 11.47 11.82
N TYR A 133 -4.28 10.26 12.34
CA TYR A 133 -3.24 9.38 12.85
C TYR A 133 -3.37 8.00 12.22
N PHE A 134 -2.26 7.42 11.78
CA PHE A 134 -2.24 6.01 11.44
C PHE A 134 -2.20 5.20 12.73
N PRO A 135 -3.06 4.18 12.90
CA PRO A 135 -2.96 3.30 14.05
C PRO A 135 -1.58 2.66 14.08
N ALA A 136 -0.95 2.64 15.26
CA ALA A 136 0.36 2.00 15.43
C ALA A 136 0.24 0.52 15.02
N SER A 137 0.89 0.14 13.94
CA SER A 137 0.88 -1.25 13.48
C SER A 137 1.73 -2.10 14.41
N THR A 138 1.11 -3.00 15.16
CA THR A 138 1.79 -4.01 16.01
C THR A 138 2.64 -5.01 15.21
N ALA A 139 2.68 -4.92 13.89
CA ALA A 139 3.39 -5.86 13.02
C ALA A 139 4.92 -5.64 12.94
N MET A 140 5.46 -4.52 13.43
CA MET A 140 6.91 -4.25 13.37
C MET A 140 7.76 -5.09 14.34
N GLU A 141 7.19 -5.86 15.26
CA GLU A 141 7.96 -6.57 16.29
C GLU A 141 8.61 -7.91 15.84
N LYS A 142 8.54 -8.31 14.56
CA LYS A 142 8.99 -9.65 14.14
C LYS A 142 10.14 -9.71 13.13
N SER A 143 10.75 -8.60 12.73
CA SER A 143 11.80 -8.62 11.70
C SER A 143 13.25 -8.73 12.20
N ASP A 144 13.53 -8.78 13.50
CA ASP A 144 14.91 -8.86 14.02
C ASP A 144 15.10 -9.95 15.09
N THR A 145 14.99 -11.23 14.71
CA THR A 145 15.62 -12.34 15.45
C THR A 145 15.91 -13.54 14.54
N SER A 146 16.70 -13.32 13.47
CA SER A 146 17.39 -14.43 12.79
C SER A 146 18.90 -14.23 12.83
N THR A 147 19.45 -14.05 14.04
CA THR A 147 20.89 -14.15 14.29
C THR A 147 21.18 -15.45 15.03
N GLN A 148 21.92 -16.32 14.35
CA GLN A 148 22.70 -17.46 14.87
C GLN A 148 21.96 -18.61 15.59
N GLN A 149 21.81 -19.73 14.86
CA GLN A 149 22.30 -21.02 15.35
C GLN A 149 22.89 -21.83 14.18
N ARG A 150 24.13 -21.48 13.82
CA ARG A 150 25.04 -22.39 13.11
C ARG A 150 25.59 -23.35 14.16
N MET A 151 24.89 -24.45 14.43
CA MET A 151 25.48 -25.58 15.16
C MET A 151 26.53 -26.24 14.27
N THR A 152 27.80 -25.91 14.51
CA THR A 152 28.94 -26.68 14.02
C THR A 152 28.91 -28.05 14.66
N ARG A 153 28.83 -29.08 13.82
CA ARG A 153 28.76 -30.50 14.16
C ARG A 153 30.17 -31.08 14.29
N GLU A 154 31.01 -30.46 15.10
CA GLU A 154 32.39 -30.88 15.33
C GLU A 154 32.69 -30.63 16.80
N ASP A 155 32.22 -31.54 17.66
CA ASP A 155 32.75 -31.84 18.99
C ASP A 155 31.89 -32.95 19.61
N PHE A 156 31.98 -34.16 19.05
CA PHE A 156 31.64 -35.37 19.79
C PHE A 156 32.85 -36.28 19.78
N ILE A 157 33.57 -36.17 20.90
CA ILE A 157 34.88 -36.67 21.20
C ILE A 157 34.97 -38.19 21.05
N ARG A 158 36.09 -38.61 20.44
CA ARG A 158 36.71 -39.93 20.52
C ARG A 158 37.04 -40.28 21.98
N SER A 159 36.61 -41.45 22.42
CA SER A 159 37.41 -42.31 23.30
C SER A 159 36.81 -43.72 23.38
N ASP A 160 37.48 -44.63 22.66
CA ASP A 160 37.95 -45.94 23.08
C ASP A 160 36.99 -47.06 23.55
N SER A 161 36.94 -48.08 22.68
CA SER A 161 37.09 -49.53 22.92
C SER A 161 36.41 -50.20 24.14
N SER A 162 35.45 -51.09 23.84
CA SER A 162 35.64 -52.54 24.05
C SER A 162 34.43 -53.37 23.55
N SER A 163 34.76 -54.60 23.19
CA SER A 163 33.98 -55.69 22.62
C SER A 163 32.64 -56.03 23.29
N SER A 164 31.64 -56.43 22.50
CA SER A 164 31.19 -57.84 22.43
C SER A 164 29.93 -57.99 21.56
N SER A 165 29.65 -59.25 21.27
CA SER A 165 28.88 -59.86 20.18
C SER A 165 27.35 -59.62 20.15
N SER A 166 26.80 -60.02 19.01
CA SER A 166 25.45 -60.58 18.79
C SER A 166 24.25 -59.63 18.95
N ALA A 167 23.68 -59.21 17.82
CA ALA A 167 22.27 -59.46 17.52
C ALA A 167 21.98 -58.97 16.08
N ASP A 168 21.92 -59.96 15.21
CA ASP A 168 21.29 -59.89 13.91
C ASP A 168 19.78 -59.60 14.08
N GLN A 169 19.17 -59.01 13.04
CA GLN A 169 17.73 -58.74 12.91
C GLN A 169 17.13 -57.56 13.70
N GLN A 170 17.17 -56.35 13.12
CA GLN A 170 16.05 -55.38 13.10
C GLN A 170 16.40 -54.15 12.24
N LYS A 171 16.71 -54.37 10.96
CA LYS A 171 17.12 -53.27 10.06
C LYS A 171 16.40 -53.25 8.71
N LYS A 172 15.10 -53.54 8.69
CA LYS A 172 14.25 -53.33 7.51
C LYS A 172 12.83 -53.05 7.96
N LEU A 173 12.51 -51.79 8.29
CA LEU A 173 11.13 -51.25 8.24
C LEU A 173 11.02 -49.72 8.50
N SER A 174 12.07 -49.04 8.97
CA SER A 174 11.98 -47.59 9.30
C SER A 174 12.27 -46.62 8.12
N ARG A 175 12.91 -47.06 7.02
CA ARG A 175 13.37 -46.14 5.95
C ARG A 175 12.33 -45.76 4.88
N LYS A 176 11.12 -46.34 4.86
CA LYS A 176 10.08 -46.02 3.86
C LYS A 176 8.99 -45.04 4.32
N GLN A 177 8.90 -44.71 5.61
CA GLN A 177 7.93 -43.73 6.11
C GLN A 177 8.51 -42.31 6.28
N ALA A 178 9.82 -42.18 6.53
CA ALA A 178 10.47 -40.87 6.68
C ALA A 178 10.63 -40.07 5.35
N LYS A 179 10.49 -40.71 4.19
CA LYS A 179 10.56 -40.03 2.87
C LYS A 179 9.21 -39.56 2.32
N LYS A 180 8.09 -39.96 2.94
CA LYS A 180 6.74 -39.54 2.50
C LYS A 180 6.28 -38.25 3.18
N MET A 181 6.75 -37.95 4.38
CA MET A 181 6.37 -36.73 5.13
C MET A 181 7.19 -35.47 4.76
N ALA A 182 8.30 -35.58 4.04
CA ALA A 182 9.10 -34.42 3.62
C ALA A 182 8.64 -33.78 2.30
N LYS A 183 7.69 -34.39 1.57
CA LYS A 183 7.24 -33.91 0.24
C LYS A 183 5.85 -33.27 0.25
N GLU A 184 5.14 -33.30 1.38
CA GLU A 184 3.77 -32.77 1.50
C GLU A 184 3.69 -31.39 2.17
N ASN A 185 4.74 -30.95 2.87
CA ASN A 185 4.81 -29.60 3.48
C ASN A 185 5.34 -28.50 2.56
N ARG A 186 5.56 -28.76 1.27
CA ARG A 186 6.03 -27.75 0.30
C ARG A 186 4.93 -27.15 -0.57
N LYS A 187 3.65 -27.45 -0.31
CA LYS A 187 2.53 -27.01 -1.16
C LYS A 187 1.49 -26.12 -0.47
N LYS A 188 1.80 -25.59 0.72
CA LYS A 188 0.88 -24.72 1.49
C LYS A 188 1.55 -23.53 2.17
N GLN A 189 2.66 -23.06 1.60
CA GLN A 189 3.28 -21.81 2.05
C GLN A 189 3.43 -20.88 0.84
N GLU A 190 2.33 -20.65 0.14
CA GLU A 190 2.13 -19.36 -0.51
C GLU A 190 1.86 -18.40 0.63
N VAL A 191 2.92 -17.70 1.05
CA VAL A 191 2.76 -16.51 1.87
C VAL A 191 1.91 -15.57 1.02
N PRO A 192 0.71 -15.18 1.45
CA PRO A 192 -0.08 -14.20 0.72
C PRO A 192 0.81 -12.98 0.57
N ASP A 193 0.96 -12.50 -0.66
CA ASP A 193 1.63 -11.23 -0.90
C ASP A 193 0.94 -10.18 -0.01
N ASP A 194 1.69 -9.44 0.80
CA ASP A 194 1.15 -8.48 1.78
C ASP A 194 0.16 -7.50 1.10
N ASN A 195 0.33 -7.32 -0.21
CA ASN A 195 -0.55 -6.54 -1.06
C ASN A 195 -1.96 -7.15 -1.23
N GLU A 196 -2.09 -8.48 -1.39
CA GLU A 196 -3.40 -9.15 -1.47
C GLU A 196 -4.17 -9.06 -0.16
N GLN A 197 -3.47 -9.11 0.97
CA GLN A 197 -4.10 -9.02 2.29
C GLN A 197 -4.69 -7.62 2.54
N LEU A 198 -3.96 -6.56 2.17
CA LEU A 198 -4.45 -5.18 2.22
C LEU A 198 -5.64 -4.95 1.31
N VAL A 199 -5.58 -5.42 0.06
CA VAL A 199 -6.71 -5.30 -0.88
C VAL A 199 -7.95 -6.00 -0.33
N ASN A 200 -7.79 -7.21 0.23
CA ASN A 200 -8.90 -7.95 0.84
C ASN A 200 -9.47 -7.28 2.08
N GLU A 201 -8.64 -6.68 2.93
CA GLU A 201 -9.13 -5.93 4.10
C GLU A 201 -9.86 -4.65 3.71
N VAL A 202 -9.37 -3.92 2.71
CA VAL A 202 -10.03 -2.70 2.22
C VAL A 202 -11.37 -3.06 1.57
N SER A 203 -11.43 -4.13 0.77
CA SER A 203 -12.69 -4.62 0.19
C SER A 203 -13.71 -5.05 1.24
N LYS A 204 -13.28 -5.56 2.41
CA LYS A 204 -14.19 -5.87 3.52
C LYS A 204 -14.82 -4.63 4.14
N ILE A 205 -14.11 -3.50 4.18
CA ILE A 205 -14.67 -2.24 4.65
C ILE A 205 -15.80 -1.78 3.71
N THR A 206 -15.58 -1.87 2.40
CA THR A 206 -16.59 -1.53 1.38
C THR A 206 -17.85 -2.42 1.46
N LEU A 207 -17.76 -3.64 1.99
CA LEU A 207 -18.89 -4.55 2.11
C LEU A 207 -19.71 -4.37 3.40
N GLN A 208 -19.10 -3.87 4.49
CA GLN A 208 -19.82 -3.65 5.74
C GLN A 208 -20.77 -2.46 5.66
N SER A 209 -20.38 -1.39 4.96
CA SER A 209 -21.25 -0.21 4.75
C SER A 209 -22.57 -0.56 4.06
N ASN A 210 -22.57 -1.56 3.15
CA ASN A 210 -23.78 -1.95 2.42
C ASN A 210 -24.73 -2.83 3.24
N HIS A 211 -24.29 -3.38 4.39
CA HIS A 211 -25.10 -4.32 5.17
C HIS A 211 -25.86 -3.64 6.32
N GLU A 212 -25.45 -2.45 6.76
CA GLU A 212 -26.17 -1.66 7.77
C GLU A 212 -27.35 -0.86 7.21
N GLU A 213 -27.33 -0.51 5.92
CA GLU A 213 -28.42 0.24 5.28
C GLU A 213 -29.70 -0.60 5.07
N LYS A 214 -29.64 -1.93 5.24
CA LYS A 214 -30.79 -2.84 5.09
C LYS A 214 -31.54 -3.17 6.37
N LYS A 215 -31.22 -2.50 7.50
CA LYS A 215 -31.84 -2.77 8.81
C LYS A 215 -32.71 -1.63 9.35
N LEU A 216 -32.98 -0.62 8.52
CA LEU A 216 -33.73 0.58 8.91
C LEU A 216 -35.07 0.76 8.16
N ASP A 217 -35.55 -0.26 7.46
CA ASP A 217 -36.91 -0.35 6.93
C ASP A 217 -37.76 -1.40 7.69
#